data_AF-A0A6V7M3M2-F1
#
_entry.id   AF-A0A6V7M3M2-F1
#
_cell.length_a   1.000
_cell.length_b   1.000
_cell.length_c   1.000
_cell.angle_alpha   90.00
_cell.angle_beta   90.00
_cell.angle_gamma   90.00
#
_symmetry.space_group_name_H-M   'P 1'
#
loop_
_entity.id
_entity.type
_entity.pdbx_description
1 polymer ?
#
loop_
_entity_poly.entity_id
_entity_poly.type
_entity_poly.pdbx_seq_one_letter_code
_entity_poly.pdbx_strand_id
1 'polypeptide(L)'
;MAKPELGFVWVKIKGVYLYSCYIPPRMDDEFGAILDRIVTDAKERSPVAIAGDFNAWAVEWGSKKTNWRGQSLLEAFAVLDLQLLNDGELPTFIQGECTSMIDLTFTSSSLARGNCDWEVSDIITLSDHRAITWNTAGQLRQVQVSAQRKKFTGWRANTFDVEAFRVSMESSCAEGSTAEEKVAHVMREVARACDTAMHRRRKGNRHLPVYWWSEDINKLRAESLRARRQAQKARGKPCFLQLEVVFKEIRRNLRKAIGDSKKRCWIELIEEVNNDPWGRPYKVVMSKLNGYQQPTCPDQLERIVKVLFPMQEPFEYHVEHEEKK
;
A
#
# COMPACT_ATOMS: atom_id res chain seq x y z
N MET A 1 7.86 2.54 14.79
CA MET A 1 6.57 2.87 14.14
C MET A 1 5.94 3.99 14.94
N ALA A 2 5.64 5.13 14.32
CA ALA A 2 4.96 6.24 14.99
C ALA A 2 3.57 5.77 15.45
N LYS A 3 3.15 6.15 16.66
CA LYS A 3 1.76 5.98 17.12
C LYS A 3 0.86 6.79 16.17
N PRO A 4 -0.33 6.31 15.80
CA PRO A 4 -1.25 7.11 15.01
C PRO A 4 -1.63 8.35 15.82
N GLU A 5 -1.14 9.51 15.39
CA GLU A 5 -1.56 10.78 15.95
C GLU A 5 -2.90 11.16 15.33
N LEU A 6 -3.72 11.86 16.09
CA LEU A 6 -5.05 12.24 15.64
C LEU A 6 -4.93 13.18 14.43
N GLY A 7 -5.33 12.71 13.24
CA GLY A 7 -5.43 13.49 12.00
C GLY A 7 -4.38 13.17 10.91
N PHE A 8 -3.25 12.54 11.23
CA PHE A 8 -2.26 12.15 10.22
C PHE A 8 -1.35 11.00 10.66
N VAL A 9 -0.76 10.34 9.67
CA VAL A 9 0.36 9.40 9.83
C VAL A 9 1.39 9.68 8.75
N TRP A 10 2.66 9.37 9.00
CA TRP A 10 3.69 9.50 7.97
C TRP A 10 4.67 8.33 7.94
N VAL A 11 5.33 8.18 6.80
CA VAL A 11 6.38 7.19 6.58
C VAL A 11 7.51 7.80 5.76
N LYS A 12 8.75 7.37 6.00
CA LYS A 12 9.91 7.72 5.17
C LYS A 12 10.14 6.64 4.11
N ILE A 13 9.97 6.98 2.84
CA ILE A 13 10.20 6.06 1.72
C ILE A 13 11.23 6.66 0.78
N LYS A 14 12.34 5.94 0.54
CA LYS A 14 13.42 6.38 -0.36
C LYS A 14 13.91 7.82 -0.10
N GLY A 15 13.98 8.21 1.16
CA GLY A 15 14.43 9.55 1.57
C GLY A 15 13.35 10.63 1.58
N VAL A 16 12.13 10.35 1.11
CA VAL A 16 10.99 11.28 1.13
C VAL A 16 10.09 10.98 2.31
N TYR A 17 9.65 12.01 3.02
CA TYR A 17 8.65 11.90 4.08
C TYR A 17 7.26 12.07 3.47
N LEU A 18 6.43 11.04 3.58
CA LEU A 18 5.08 11.00 3.03
C LEU A 18 4.06 11.02 4.17
N TYR A 19 3.27 12.09 4.22
CA TYR A 19 2.17 12.26 5.16
C TYR A 19 0.86 11.90 4.50
N SER A 20 0.06 11.10 5.21
CA SER A 20 -1.33 10.80 4.89
C SER A 20 -2.20 11.44 5.96
N CYS A 21 -3.00 12.42 5.55
CA CYS A 21 -3.88 13.19 6.42
C CYS A 21 -5.34 12.79 6.20
N TYR A 22 -6.11 12.78 7.28
CA TYR A 22 -7.56 12.71 7.22
C TYR A 22 -8.13 13.59 8.33
N ILE A 23 -8.84 14.65 7.93
CA ILE A 23 -9.47 15.56 8.88
C ILE A 23 -10.97 15.60 8.61
N PRO A 24 -11.80 14.99 9.47
CA PRO A 24 -13.25 14.91 9.27
C PRO A 24 -13.91 16.29 9.07
N PRO A 25 -15.02 16.37 8.32
CA PRO A 25 -15.72 17.64 8.07
C PRO A 25 -16.41 18.22 9.32
N ARG A 26 -16.62 17.41 10.37
CA ARG A 26 -17.28 17.83 11.62
C ARG A 26 -16.32 18.23 12.74
N MET A 27 -15.02 18.18 12.46
CA MET A 27 -13.96 18.38 13.44
C MET A 27 -13.38 19.79 13.29
N ASP A 28 -14.24 20.79 13.45
CA ASP A 28 -13.86 22.19 13.25
C ASP A 28 -13.03 22.71 14.43
N ASP A 29 -13.40 22.37 15.66
CA ASP A 29 -12.70 22.82 16.88
C ASP A 29 -11.25 22.29 16.97
N GLU A 30 -10.97 21.11 16.41
CA GLU A 30 -9.63 20.50 16.46
C GLU A 30 -8.81 20.75 15.18
N PHE A 31 -9.40 21.37 14.15
CA PHE A 31 -8.75 21.53 12.84
C PHE A 31 -7.43 22.30 12.95
N GLY A 32 -7.43 23.44 13.65
CA GLY A 32 -6.23 24.25 13.87
C GLY A 32 -5.15 23.47 14.60
N ALA A 33 -5.50 22.79 15.70
CA ALA A 33 -4.57 21.98 16.47
C ALA A 33 -4.00 20.77 15.69
N ILE A 34 -4.77 20.20 14.75
CA ILE A 34 -4.26 19.17 13.83
C ILE A 34 -3.26 19.78 12.84
N LEU A 35 -3.60 20.93 12.23
CA LEU A 35 -2.69 21.62 11.30
C LEU A 35 -1.38 22.03 11.98
N ASP A 36 -1.44 22.61 13.17
CA ASP A 36 -0.26 23.02 13.93
C ASP A 36 0.67 21.85 14.21
N ARG A 37 0.11 20.68 14.53
CA ARG A 37 0.88 19.44 14.73
C ARG A 37 1.52 18.94 13.44
N ILE A 38 0.77 18.94 12.33
CA ILE A 38 1.32 18.59 11.02
C ILE A 38 2.49 19.53 10.66
N VAL A 39 2.30 20.85 10.82
CA VAL A 39 3.34 21.84 10.50
C VAL A 39 4.56 21.67 11.40
N THR A 40 4.36 21.52 12.69
CA THR A 40 5.45 21.33 13.66
C THR A 40 6.26 20.07 13.34
N ASP A 41 5.61 18.93 13.09
CA ASP A 41 6.31 17.68 12.76
C ASP A 41 6.98 17.74 11.37
N ALA A 42 6.33 18.39 10.38
CA ALA A 42 6.86 18.48 9.01
C ALA A 42 8.01 19.48 8.87
N LYS A 43 8.10 20.49 9.73
CA LYS A 43 9.15 21.53 9.67
C LYS A 43 10.57 20.96 9.77
N GLU A 44 10.75 19.87 10.51
CA GLU A 44 12.06 19.20 10.66
C GLU A 44 12.33 18.14 9.58
N ARG A 45 11.44 18.02 8.58
CA ARG A 45 11.48 16.95 7.57
C ARG A 45 11.58 17.53 6.17
N SER A 46 12.60 17.10 5.44
CA SER A 46 12.76 17.46 4.03
C SER A 46 13.41 16.30 3.24
N PRO A 47 12.98 16.05 1.99
CA PRO A 47 11.79 16.60 1.35
C PRO A 47 10.49 15.96 1.90
N VAL A 48 9.40 16.72 1.91
CA VAL A 48 8.09 16.27 2.41
C VAL A 48 7.00 16.35 1.33
N ALA A 49 6.08 15.39 1.35
CA ALA A 49 4.83 15.46 0.63
C ALA A 49 3.68 15.12 1.58
N ILE A 50 2.67 15.99 1.59
CA ILE A 50 1.51 15.91 2.47
C ILE A 50 0.28 15.77 1.59
N ALA A 51 -0.44 14.65 1.75
CA ALA A 51 -1.63 14.38 0.97
C ALA A 51 -2.75 13.80 1.85
N GLY A 52 -4.00 14.12 1.53
CA GLY A 52 -5.11 13.64 2.34
C GLY A 52 -6.44 14.29 2.02
N ASP A 53 -7.48 13.83 2.70
CA ASP A 53 -8.79 14.47 2.70
C ASP A 53 -8.85 15.48 3.86
N PHE A 54 -8.88 16.76 3.50
CA PHE A 54 -8.85 17.86 4.46
C PHE A 54 -10.23 18.45 4.71
N ASN A 55 -11.24 18.08 3.92
CA ASN A 55 -12.57 18.69 3.96
C ASN A 55 -12.53 20.24 3.93
N ALA A 56 -11.59 20.81 3.15
CA ALA A 56 -11.30 22.24 3.07
C ALA A 56 -11.54 22.77 1.64
N TRP A 57 -12.05 24.00 1.52
CA TRP A 57 -12.37 24.61 0.22
C TRP A 57 -11.55 25.87 0.03
N ALA A 58 -10.86 25.98 -1.11
CA ALA A 58 -10.18 27.18 -1.53
C ALA A 58 -10.16 27.30 -3.05
N VAL A 59 -10.13 28.54 -3.53
CA VAL A 59 -10.12 28.84 -4.97
C VAL A 59 -8.84 28.33 -5.65
N GLU A 60 -7.76 28.24 -4.89
CA GLU A 60 -6.42 27.79 -5.28
C GLU A 60 -6.40 26.34 -5.79
N TRP A 61 -7.30 25.48 -5.28
CA TRP A 61 -7.47 24.11 -5.76
C TRP A 61 -8.82 23.88 -6.45
N GLY A 62 -9.42 24.93 -7.02
CA GLY A 62 -10.59 24.85 -7.89
C GLY A 62 -11.96 24.89 -7.21
N SER A 63 -12.03 25.23 -5.91
CA SER A 63 -13.32 25.44 -5.25
C SER A 63 -13.96 26.77 -5.68
N LYS A 64 -15.30 26.86 -5.61
CA LYS A 64 -16.03 28.12 -5.94
C LYS A 64 -15.74 29.28 -4.99
N LYS A 65 -15.37 28.96 -3.74
CA LYS A 65 -15.08 29.93 -2.68
C LYS A 65 -14.07 29.33 -1.71
N THR A 66 -13.36 30.20 -1.01
CA THR A 66 -12.50 29.81 0.12
C THR A 66 -13.30 29.82 1.42
N ASN A 67 -13.27 28.70 2.15
CA ASN A 67 -13.81 28.61 3.50
C ASN A 67 -12.69 28.78 4.53
N TRP A 68 -13.05 28.91 5.82
CA TRP A 68 -12.06 29.15 6.87
C TRP A 68 -11.03 28.00 6.97
N ARG A 69 -11.43 26.74 6.76
CA ARG A 69 -10.51 25.59 6.72
C ARG A 69 -9.49 25.71 5.59
N GLY A 70 -9.95 26.13 4.40
CA GLY A 70 -9.09 26.37 3.26
C GLY A 70 -8.09 27.49 3.52
N GLN A 71 -8.56 28.60 4.09
CA GLN A 71 -7.71 29.72 4.50
C GLN A 71 -6.63 29.27 5.50
N SER A 72 -7.01 28.59 6.58
CA SER A 72 -6.06 28.11 7.59
C SER A 72 -5.06 27.10 7.01
N LEU A 73 -5.47 26.26 6.06
CA LEU A 73 -4.59 25.30 5.41
C LEU A 73 -3.55 26.00 4.52
N LEU A 74 -3.97 27.02 3.75
CA LEU A 74 -3.06 27.84 2.94
C LEU A 74 -2.02 28.54 3.81
N GLU A 75 -2.46 29.17 4.90
CA GLU A 75 -1.57 29.85 5.86
C GLU A 75 -0.59 28.87 6.51
N ALA A 76 -1.07 27.73 6.99
CA ALA A 76 -0.26 26.72 7.66
C ALA A 76 0.81 26.12 6.73
N PHE A 77 0.44 25.78 5.48
CA PHE A 77 1.37 25.13 4.55
C PHE A 77 2.31 26.12 3.85
N ALA A 78 1.97 27.41 3.81
CA ALA A 78 2.91 28.45 3.38
C ALA A 78 4.17 28.51 4.28
N VAL A 79 4.03 28.24 5.59
CA VAL A 79 5.17 28.17 6.54
C VAL A 79 6.19 27.09 6.15
N LEU A 80 5.74 26.04 5.46
CA LEU A 80 6.55 24.90 5.04
C LEU A 80 7.09 25.03 3.60
N ASP A 81 6.80 26.13 2.90
CA ASP A 81 7.15 26.33 1.48
C ASP A 81 6.73 25.15 0.58
N LEU A 82 5.50 24.64 0.80
CA LEU A 82 4.95 23.55 0.00
C LEU A 82 4.19 24.08 -1.21
N GLN A 83 4.39 23.41 -2.34
CA GLN A 83 3.65 23.64 -3.57
C GLN A 83 2.42 22.74 -3.63
N LEU A 84 1.26 23.34 -3.93
CA LEU A 84 0.04 22.62 -4.25
C LEU A 84 0.19 21.94 -5.63
N LEU A 85 -0.11 20.64 -5.70
CA LEU A 85 -0.06 19.88 -6.96
C LEU A 85 -1.43 19.73 -7.64
N ASN A 86 -2.53 20.01 -6.93
CA ASN A 86 -3.86 19.94 -7.52
C ASN A 86 -3.99 20.94 -8.68
N ASP A 87 -4.49 20.48 -9.83
CA ASP A 87 -4.72 21.31 -11.02
C ASP A 87 -6.03 22.15 -10.92
N GLY A 88 -6.94 21.76 -10.03
CA GLY A 88 -8.24 22.41 -9.85
C GLY A 88 -9.24 22.16 -10.98
N GLU A 89 -8.99 21.21 -11.89
CA GLU A 89 -9.86 20.96 -13.04
C GLU A 89 -10.93 19.89 -12.77
N LEU A 90 -10.50 18.77 -12.18
CA LEU A 90 -11.36 17.61 -11.94
C LEU A 90 -11.74 17.48 -10.46
N PRO A 91 -13.02 17.19 -10.13
CA PRO A 91 -13.41 17.00 -8.74
C PRO A 91 -12.79 15.72 -8.18
N THR A 92 -12.34 15.79 -6.92
CA THR A 92 -11.78 14.65 -6.19
C THR A 92 -12.86 13.85 -5.46
N PHE A 93 -14.00 14.47 -5.19
CA PHE A 93 -15.17 13.84 -4.57
C PHE A 93 -16.42 14.05 -5.43
N ILE A 94 -17.20 13.00 -5.65
CA ILE A 94 -18.45 13.02 -6.42
C ILE A 94 -19.51 12.16 -5.73
N GLN A 95 -20.59 12.81 -5.27
CA GLN A 95 -21.75 12.16 -4.70
C GLN A 95 -23.03 12.66 -5.40
N GLY A 96 -23.57 11.85 -6.31
CA GLY A 96 -24.68 12.27 -7.16
C GLY A 96 -24.27 13.46 -8.02
N GLU A 97 -25.01 14.58 -7.91
CA GLU A 97 -24.71 15.84 -8.58
C GLU A 97 -23.74 16.72 -7.79
N CYS A 98 -23.50 16.41 -6.52
CA CYS A 98 -22.58 17.17 -5.67
C CYS A 98 -21.14 16.77 -5.99
N THR A 99 -20.29 17.78 -6.25
CA THR A 99 -18.87 17.59 -6.52
C THR A 99 -18.04 18.57 -5.69
N SER A 100 -16.86 18.14 -5.26
CA SER A 100 -15.91 18.97 -4.52
C SER A 100 -14.46 18.54 -4.75
N MET A 101 -13.53 19.41 -4.39
CA MET A 101 -12.08 19.21 -4.42
C MET A 101 -11.58 19.36 -2.99
N ILE A 102 -11.58 18.25 -2.26
CA ILE A 102 -11.28 18.20 -0.81
C ILE A 102 -10.09 17.28 -0.50
N ASP A 103 -9.67 16.48 -1.47
CA ASP A 103 -8.46 15.66 -1.40
C ASP A 103 -7.31 16.45 -2.02
N LEU A 104 -6.33 16.82 -1.20
CA LEU A 104 -5.25 17.74 -1.59
C LEU A 104 -3.89 17.06 -1.52
N THR A 105 -2.96 17.48 -2.38
CA THR A 105 -1.56 17.06 -2.37
C THR A 105 -0.66 18.29 -2.40
N PHE A 106 0.15 18.44 -1.35
CA PHE A 106 1.18 19.47 -1.21
C PHE A 106 2.55 18.83 -1.14
N THR A 107 3.56 19.42 -1.78
CA THR A 107 4.92 18.85 -1.81
C THR A 107 5.98 19.93 -1.69
N SER A 108 7.13 19.60 -1.09
CA SER A 108 8.29 20.49 -1.13
C SER A 108 8.68 20.78 -2.57
N SER A 109 9.11 22.02 -2.84
CA SER A 109 9.56 22.46 -4.16
C SER A 109 10.58 21.51 -4.82
N SER A 110 11.43 20.81 -4.06
CA SER A 110 12.38 19.81 -4.57
C SER A 110 11.74 18.55 -5.17
N LEU A 111 10.52 18.21 -4.77
CA LEU A 111 9.75 17.07 -5.31
C LEU A 111 8.95 17.46 -6.54
N ALA A 112 8.57 18.74 -6.63
CA ALA A 112 7.84 19.34 -7.74
C ALA A 112 8.73 19.70 -8.96
N ARG A 113 10.07 19.57 -8.86
CA ARG A 113 11.01 19.94 -9.92
C ARG A 113 10.96 18.98 -11.10
N GLY A 114 10.41 19.45 -12.21
CA GLY A 114 10.14 18.66 -13.42
C GLY A 114 8.69 18.21 -13.40
N ASN A 115 8.02 18.25 -14.56
CA ASN A 115 6.59 17.99 -14.69
C ASN A 115 6.13 16.84 -13.79
N CYS A 116 5.46 17.19 -12.68
CA CYS A 116 4.83 16.21 -11.83
C CYS A 116 3.52 15.83 -12.50
N ASP A 117 3.42 14.58 -12.94
CA ASP A 117 2.21 14.03 -13.56
C ASP A 117 1.13 13.82 -12.48
N TRP A 118 0.63 14.90 -11.89
CA TRP A 118 -0.50 14.86 -10.96
C TRP A 118 -1.80 14.78 -11.77
N GLU A 119 -2.66 13.82 -11.43
CA GLU A 119 -3.98 13.70 -12.04
C GLU A 119 -5.00 13.09 -11.08
N VAL A 120 -6.27 13.47 -11.26
CA VAL A 120 -7.40 12.72 -10.71
C VAL A 120 -7.63 11.48 -11.57
N SER A 121 -7.01 10.39 -11.15
CA SER A 121 -6.90 9.13 -11.86
C SER A 121 -8.24 8.49 -12.21
N ASP A 122 -8.16 7.67 -13.25
CA ASP A 122 -9.21 6.83 -13.79
C ASP A 122 -9.30 5.46 -13.07
N ILE A 123 -8.74 5.32 -11.89
CA ILE A 123 -8.88 4.09 -11.11
C ILE A 123 -10.32 4.01 -10.55
N ILE A 124 -10.92 2.81 -10.59
CA ILE A 124 -12.19 2.56 -9.87
C ILE A 124 -11.88 2.18 -8.44
N THR A 125 -12.28 3.06 -7.52
CA THR A 125 -12.21 2.86 -6.07
C THR A 125 -13.52 2.31 -5.49
N LEU A 126 -14.62 2.39 -6.25
CA LEU A 126 -16.01 2.20 -5.78
C LEU A 126 -16.45 3.17 -4.67
N SER A 127 -15.57 4.09 -4.27
CA SER A 127 -15.82 5.21 -3.38
C SER A 127 -16.41 6.39 -4.16
N ASP A 128 -16.95 7.35 -3.43
CA ASP A 128 -17.34 8.65 -3.96
C ASP A 128 -16.10 9.56 -4.09
N HIS A 129 -14.99 9.24 -3.40
CA HIS A 129 -13.67 9.80 -3.69
C HIS A 129 -13.03 9.14 -4.92
N ARG A 130 -12.37 9.98 -5.72
CA ARG A 130 -11.57 9.60 -6.88
C ARG A 130 -10.11 9.46 -6.47
N ALA A 131 -9.46 8.44 -7.02
CA ALA A 131 -8.05 8.23 -6.78
C ALA A 131 -7.24 9.38 -7.36
N ILE A 132 -6.27 9.90 -6.61
CA ILE A 132 -5.27 10.84 -7.09
C ILE A 132 -3.98 10.07 -7.30
N THR A 133 -3.33 10.31 -8.43
CA THR A 133 -2.00 9.76 -8.72
C THR A 133 -1.08 10.89 -9.10
N TRP A 134 0.16 10.82 -8.62
CA TRP A 134 1.18 11.77 -8.98
C TRP A 134 2.55 11.11 -8.94
N ASN A 135 3.47 11.63 -9.74
CA ASN A 135 4.85 11.18 -9.78
C ASN A 135 5.75 12.33 -9.37
N THR A 136 6.66 12.07 -8.42
CA THR A 136 7.79 12.97 -8.21
C THR A 136 8.67 12.91 -9.45
N ALA A 137 9.05 14.06 -10.01
CA ALA A 137 10.06 14.13 -11.05
C ALA A 137 11.45 13.83 -10.46
N GLY A 138 11.65 12.59 -10.09
CA GLY A 138 12.94 12.03 -9.83
C GLY A 138 13.62 11.71 -11.16
N GLN A 139 14.32 12.70 -11.71
CA GLN A 139 15.73 12.43 -11.99
C GLN A 139 16.40 12.08 -10.65
N LEU A 140 16.14 10.87 -10.13
CA LEU A 140 17.30 10.07 -9.81
C LEU A 140 18.05 10.08 -11.13
N ARG A 141 19.21 10.73 -11.20
CA ARG A 141 20.22 10.30 -12.15
C ARG A 141 20.43 8.81 -11.84
N GLN A 142 19.58 7.96 -12.40
CA GLN A 142 20.10 6.86 -13.18
C GLN A 142 21.05 7.57 -14.13
N VAL A 143 22.31 7.65 -13.70
CA VAL A 143 23.40 7.42 -14.63
C VAL A 143 22.84 6.34 -15.55
N GLN A 144 22.63 6.69 -16.81
CA GLN A 144 22.23 5.75 -17.83
C GLN A 144 23.40 4.76 -18.02
N VAL A 145 23.76 4.03 -16.98
CA VAL A 145 24.21 2.67 -17.13
C VAL A 145 22.95 1.95 -17.54
N SER A 146 22.79 1.80 -18.86
CA SER A 146 21.83 0.93 -19.53
C SER A 146 21.06 0.06 -18.55
N ALA A 147 19.87 0.51 -18.17
CA ALA A 147 18.98 -0.26 -17.31
C ALA A 147 18.37 -1.41 -18.13
N GLN A 148 19.19 -2.37 -18.52
CA GLN A 148 18.82 -3.76 -18.30
C GLN A 148 18.61 -3.87 -16.79
N ARG A 149 17.38 -3.55 -16.33
CA ARG A 149 16.89 -3.90 -14.99
C ARG A 149 17.32 -5.35 -14.78
N LYS A 150 18.39 -5.61 -14.03
CA LYS A 150 18.75 -6.97 -13.64
C LYS A 150 17.55 -7.44 -12.84
N LYS A 151 16.66 -8.25 -13.45
CA LYS A 151 15.41 -8.81 -12.88
C LYS A 151 15.70 -9.79 -11.73
N PHE A 152 16.90 -9.72 -11.19
CA PHE A 152 17.55 -10.73 -10.41
C PHE A 152 18.20 -10.10 -9.19
N THR A 153 17.67 -10.40 -8.01
CA THR A 153 18.09 -9.79 -6.73
C THR A 153 19.06 -10.69 -5.96
N GLY A 154 19.94 -11.39 -6.68
CA GLY A 154 20.89 -12.35 -6.11
C GLY A 154 20.77 -13.75 -6.69
N TRP A 155 21.59 -14.65 -6.17
CA TRP A 155 21.69 -16.05 -6.58
C TRP A 155 20.92 -16.98 -5.64
N ARG A 156 20.55 -18.15 -6.14
CA ARG A 156 20.00 -19.24 -5.35
C ARG A 156 21.15 -20.11 -4.87
N ALA A 157 21.63 -19.89 -3.65
CA ALA A 157 22.76 -20.63 -3.10
C ALA A 157 22.52 -22.16 -3.06
N ASN A 158 21.27 -22.61 -2.98
CA ASN A 158 20.92 -24.03 -3.04
C ASN A 158 21.01 -24.65 -4.45
N THR A 159 21.31 -23.86 -5.48
CA THR A 159 21.59 -24.35 -6.84
C THR A 159 23.06 -24.18 -7.19
N PHE A 160 23.95 -24.11 -6.20
CA PHE A 160 25.37 -23.87 -6.42
C PHE A 160 26.04 -25.09 -7.04
N ASP A 161 26.57 -24.89 -8.24
CA ASP A 161 27.41 -25.86 -8.95
C ASP A 161 28.88 -25.49 -8.75
N VAL A 162 29.58 -26.32 -7.96
CA VAL A 162 30.97 -26.10 -7.57
C VAL A 162 31.91 -26.15 -8.78
N GLU A 163 31.66 -27.05 -9.74
CA GLU A 163 32.56 -27.26 -10.87
C GLU A 163 32.41 -26.13 -11.90
N ALA A 164 31.16 -25.71 -12.17
CA ALA A 164 30.90 -24.54 -13.00
C ALA A 164 31.50 -23.25 -12.43
N PHE A 165 31.52 -23.11 -11.09
CA PHE A 165 32.18 -22.00 -10.41
C PHE A 165 33.71 -22.05 -10.59
N ARG A 166 34.31 -23.22 -10.36
CA ARG A 166 35.76 -23.44 -10.43
C ARG A 166 36.31 -23.15 -11.83
N VAL A 167 35.70 -23.74 -12.86
CA VAL A 167 36.08 -23.52 -14.27
C VAL A 167 35.96 -22.03 -14.64
N SER A 168 34.91 -21.34 -14.16
CA SER A 168 34.74 -19.92 -14.42
C SER A 168 35.78 -19.03 -13.73
N MET A 169 36.31 -19.44 -12.58
CA MET A 169 37.35 -18.70 -11.85
C MET A 169 38.75 -18.96 -12.42
N GLU A 170 39.04 -20.18 -12.86
CA GLU A 170 40.34 -20.56 -13.45
C GLU A 170 40.57 -19.90 -14.82
N SER A 171 39.51 -19.52 -15.54
CA SER A 171 39.59 -18.78 -16.79
C SER A 171 39.93 -17.29 -16.62
N SER A 172 40.15 -16.82 -15.39
CA SER A 172 40.27 -15.40 -15.05
C SER A 172 41.73 -15.00 -14.76
N CYS A 173 42.24 -13.98 -15.45
CA CYS A 173 43.55 -13.37 -15.18
C CYS A 173 43.33 -11.96 -14.64
N ALA A 174 43.91 -11.65 -13.49
CA ALA A 174 43.77 -10.33 -12.86
C ALA A 174 44.42 -9.24 -13.74
N GLU A 175 43.59 -8.38 -14.32
CA GLU A 175 44.01 -7.22 -15.11
C GLU A 175 43.68 -5.91 -14.37
N GLY A 176 44.60 -4.95 -14.42
CA GLY A 176 44.44 -3.61 -13.83
C GLY A 176 45.76 -2.99 -13.43
N SER A 177 45.88 -1.67 -13.63
CA SER A 177 47.07 -0.89 -13.31
C SER A 177 47.06 -0.37 -11.87
N THR A 178 45.88 -0.11 -11.32
CA THR A 178 45.67 0.39 -9.95
C THR A 178 45.02 -0.66 -9.03
N ALA A 179 45.06 -0.41 -7.72
CA ALA A 179 44.44 -1.30 -6.74
C ALA A 179 42.91 -1.33 -6.89
N GLU A 180 42.31 -0.16 -7.14
CA GLU A 180 40.87 0.01 -7.37
C GLU A 180 40.40 -0.77 -8.61
N GLU A 181 41.19 -0.75 -9.68
CA GLU A 181 40.91 -1.50 -10.91
C GLU A 181 40.96 -3.01 -10.68
N LYS A 182 41.97 -3.49 -9.93
CA LYS A 182 42.11 -4.90 -9.58
C LYS A 182 40.96 -5.39 -8.69
N VAL A 183 40.55 -4.60 -7.70
CA VAL A 183 39.38 -4.95 -6.85
C VAL A 183 38.09 -4.99 -7.68
N ALA A 184 37.88 -4.01 -8.55
CA ALA A 184 36.73 -4.00 -9.45
C ALA A 184 36.73 -5.20 -10.42
N HIS A 185 37.91 -5.60 -10.90
CA HIS A 185 38.09 -6.78 -11.74
C HIS A 185 37.71 -8.06 -10.98
N VAL A 186 38.29 -8.31 -9.80
CA VAL A 186 37.97 -9.49 -8.96
C VAL A 186 36.47 -9.56 -8.64
N MET A 187 35.85 -8.43 -8.28
CA MET A 187 34.41 -8.39 -8.00
C MET A 187 33.54 -8.76 -9.21
N ARG A 188 33.95 -8.37 -10.44
CA ARG A 188 33.24 -8.76 -11.67
C ARG A 188 33.38 -10.25 -11.94
N GLU A 189 34.57 -10.80 -11.73
CA GLU A 189 34.87 -12.21 -11.99
C GLU A 189 34.15 -13.13 -11.00
N VAL A 190 34.13 -12.77 -9.71
CA VAL A 190 33.32 -13.47 -8.70
C VAL A 190 31.84 -13.40 -9.03
N ALA A 191 31.33 -12.26 -9.51
CA ALA A 191 29.94 -12.13 -9.92
C ALA A 191 29.62 -12.99 -11.16
N ARG A 192 30.56 -13.10 -12.10
CA ARG A 192 30.45 -13.94 -13.30
C ARG A 192 30.46 -15.44 -12.94
N ALA A 193 31.37 -15.85 -12.08
CA ALA A 193 31.44 -17.21 -11.57
C ALA A 193 30.16 -17.58 -10.78
N CYS A 194 29.62 -16.64 -10.01
CA CYS A 194 28.31 -16.83 -9.38
C CYS A 194 27.17 -16.96 -10.42
N ASP A 195 27.25 -16.27 -11.55
CA ASP A 195 26.25 -16.34 -12.64
C ASP A 195 26.24 -17.66 -13.38
N THR A 196 27.41 -18.26 -13.60
CA THR A 196 27.53 -19.60 -14.17
C THR A 196 27.14 -20.67 -13.17
N ALA A 197 27.54 -20.52 -11.91
CA ALA A 197 27.35 -21.55 -10.89
C ALA A 197 25.97 -21.56 -10.22
N MET A 198 25.16 -20.50 -10.35
CA MET A 198 23.87 -20.41 -9.64
C MET A 198 22.77 -19.79 -10.46
N HIS A 199 21.57 -20.36 -10.33
CA HIS A 199 20.36 -19.74 -10.87
C HIS A 199 20.06 -18.41 -10.19
N ARG A 200 19.72 -17.41 -11.00
CA ARG A 200 19.31 -16.10 -10.52
C ARG A 200 17.90 -16.13 -9.89
N ARG A 201 17.72 -15.41 -8.78
CA ARG A 201 16.40 -15.20 -8.14
C ARG A 201 15.54 -14.26 -8.99
N ARG A 202 14.53 -14.76 -9.69
CA ARG A 202 13.55 -13.89 -10.40
C ARG A 202 12.77 -13.03 -9.41
N LYS A 203 12.79 -11.72 -9.61
CA LYS A 203 11.86 -10.78 -8.96
C LYS A 203 10.52 -10.83 -9.69
N GLY A 204 9.74 -11.88 -9.42
CA GLY A 204 8.32 -11.88 -9.80
C GLY A 204 7.55 -10.98 -8.84
N ASN A 205 6.63 -10.16 -9.35
CA ASN A 205 5.59 -9.57 -8.51
C ASN A 205 4.72 -10.72 -7.98
N ARG A 206 5.09 -11.26 -6.81
CA ARG A 206 4.37 -12.33 -6.11
C ARG A 206 3.16 -11.80 -5.35
N HIS A 207 2.55 -10.71 -5.81
CA HIS A 207 1.23 -10.38 -5.29
C HIS A 207 0.25 -11.35 -5.94
N LEU A 208 0.03 -12.47 -5.26
CA LEU A 208 -1.11 -13.33 -5.52
C LEU A 208 -2.36 -12.41 -5.53
N PRO A 209 -3.29 -12.60 -6.49
CA PRO A 209 -4.56 -11.91 -6.45
C PRO A 209 -5.16 -12.06 -5.06
N VAL A 210 -5.80 -11.00 -4.58
CA VAL A 210 -6.47 -11.04 -3.27
C VAL A 210 -7.47 -12.20 -3.31
N TYR A 211 -7.62 -12.94 -2.20
CA TYR A 211 -8.36 -14.21 -2.17
C TYR A 211 -9.79 -14.16 -2.73
N TRP A 212 -10.45 -12.99 -2.70
CA TRP A 212 -11.81 -12.78 -3.20
C TRP A 212 -11.87 -12.31 -4.65
N TRP A 213 -10.73 -12.12 -5.32
CA TRP A 213 -10.66 -11.64 -6.69
C TRP A 213 -10.93 -12.78 -7.69
N SER A 214 -11.89 -12.58 -8.58
CA SER A 214 -12.27 -13.54 -9.62
C SER A 214 -12.19 -12.92 -11.02
N GLU A 215 -12.19 -13.77 -12.04
CA GLU A 215 -12.24 -13.32 -13.45
C GLU A 215 -13.51 -12.51 -13.74
N ASP A 216 -14.65 -12.87 -13.12
CA ASP A 216 -15.90 -12.13 -13.30
C ASP A 216 -15.84 -10.73 -12.68
N ILE A 217 -15.21 -10.57 -11.51
CA ILE A 217 -14.94 -9.25 -10.93
C ILE A 217 -14.03 -8.44 -11.84
N ASN A 218 -13.03 -9.07 -12.46
CA ASN A 218 -12.14 -8.42 -13.40
C ASN A 218 -12.88 -7.90 -14.65
N LYS A 219 -13.80 -8.71 -15.21
CA LYS A 219 -14.67 -8.32 -16.32
C LYS A 219 -15.59 -7.16 -15.96
N LEU A 220 -16.30 -7.27 -14.83
CA LEU A 220 -17.20 -6.21 -14.33
C LEU A 220 -16.43 -4.91 -14.06
N ARG A 221 -15.19 -4.99 -13.56
CA ARG A 221 -14.31 -3.82 -13.40
C ARG A 221 -13.95 -3.17 -14.73
N ALA A 222 -13.58 -3.97 -15.73
CA ALA A 222 -13.27 -3.46 -17.07
C ALA A 222 -14.51 -2.80 -17.72
N GLU A 223 -15.69 -3.40 -17.57
CA GLU A 223 -16.96 -2.84 -18.04
C GLU A 223 -17.30 -1.53 -17.34
N SER A 224 -17.17 -1.49 -16.01
CA SER A 224 -17.42 -0.29 -15.22
C SER A 224 -16.49 0.85 -15.64
N LEU A 225 -15.21 0.56 -15.94
CA LEU A 225 -14.25 1.54 -16.46
C LEU A 225 -14.68 2.10 -17.82
N ARG A 226 -15.09 1.21 -18.74
CA ARG A 226 -15.57 1.61 -20.07
C ARG A 226 -16.81 2.50 -19.96
N ALA A 227 -17.80 2.08 -19.17
CA ALA A 227 -19.04 2.83 -18.96
C ALA A 227 -18.78 4.20 -18.32
N ARG A 228 -17.88 4.28 -17.33
CA ARG A 228 -17.52 5.57 -16.73
C ARG A 228 -16.90 6.52 -17.73
N ARG A 229 -15.94 6.05 -18.54
CA ARG A 229 -15.28 6.86 -19.57
C ARG A 229 -16.27 7.35 -20.63
N GLN A 230 -17.23 6.51 -21.03
CA GLN A 230 -18.30 6.91 -21.95
C GLN A 230 -19.17 8.01 -21.35
N ALA A 231 -19.63 7.84 -20.10
CA ALA A 231 -20.41 8.86 -19.40
C ALA A 231 -19.65 10.17 -19.22
N GLN A 232 -18.37 10.13 -18.84
CA GLN A 232 -17.51 11.31 -18.72
C GLN A 232 -17.35 12.06 -20.05
N LYS A 233 -17.09 11.36 -21.15
CA LYS A 233 -16.99 11.94 -22.51
C LYS A 233 -18.32 12.47 -23.05
N ALA A 234 -19.43 12.05 -22.46
CA ALA A 234 -20.77 12.49 -22.83
C ALA A 234 -21.28 13.65 -21.98
N ARG A 235 -20.53 14.14 -20.98
CA ARG A 235 -20.93 15.33 -20.20
C ARG A 235 -21.25 16.50 -21.14
N GLY A 236 -22.38 17.16 -20.89
CA GLY A 236 -22.91 18.23 -21.74
C GLY A 236 -23.65 17.76 -23.01
N LYS A 237 -23.72 16.45 -23.27
CA LYS A 237 -24.47 15.88 -24.41
C LYS A 237 -25.82 15.31 -23.95
N PRO A 238 -26.83 15.25 -24.83
CA PRO A 238 -28.15 14.69 -24.48
C PRO A 238 -28.11 13.24 -23.96
N CYS A 239 -27.14 12.44 -24.41
CA CYS A 239 -26.99 11.04 -24.00
C CYS A 239 -26.33 10.84 -22.62
N PHE A 240 -25.90 11.92 -21.96
CA PHE A 240 -25.20 11.86 -20.67
C PHE A 240 -25.99 11.07 -19.61
N LEU A 241 -27.26 11.43 -19.41
CA LEU A 241 -28.11 10.85 -18.37
C LEU A 241 -28.28 9.33 -18.55
N GLN A 242 -28.49 8.89 -19.81
CA GLN A 242 -28.62 7.47 -20.12
C GLN A 242 -27.32 6.70 -19.83
N LEU A 243 -26.17 7.24 -20.25
CA LEU A 243 -24.87 6.63 -19.99
C LEU A 243 -24.51 6.63 -18.50
N GLU A 244 -24.93 7.65 -17.77
CA GLU A 244 -24.73 7.73 -16.33
C GLU A 244 -25.54 6.66 -15.58
N VAL A 245 -26.80 6.42 -15.97
CA VAL A 245 -27.63 5.35 -15.41
C VAL A 245 -26.98 3.98 -15.68
N VAL A 246 -26.51 3.74 -16.91
CA VAL A 246 -25.80 2.49 -17.26
C VAL A 246 -24.54 2.32 -16.42
N PHE A 247 -23.74 3.38 -16.24
CA PHE A 247 -22.56 3.34 -15.38
C PHE A 247 -22.90 3.04 -13.92
N LYS A 248 -23.94 3.68 -13.36
CA LYS A 248 -24.42 3.44 -11.98
C LYS A 248 -24.83 1.98 -11.79
N GLU A 249 -25.53 1.41 -12.77
CA GLU A 249 -25.95 0.00 -12.75
C GLU A 249 -24.75 -0.96 -12.76
N ILE A 250 -23.80 -0.77 -13.69
CA ILE A 250 -22.59 -1.61 -13.75
C ILE A 250 -21.76 -1.46 -12.47
N ARG A 251 -21.62 -0.25 -11.92
CA ARG A 251 -20.94 -0.02 -10.63
C ARG A 251 -21.62 -0.76 -9.48
N ARG A 252 -22.96 -0.79 -9.45
CA ARG A 252 -23.74 -1.57 -8.47
C ARG A 252 -23.47 -3.06 -8.58
N ASN A 253 -23.47 -3.59 -9.80
CA ASN A 253 -23.22 -5.01 -10.07
C ASN A 253 -21.79 -5.42 -9.67
N LEU A 254 -20.80 -4.58 -9.97
CA LEU A 254 -19.42 -4.77 -9.51
C LEU A 254 -19.31 -4.78 -7.98
N ARG A 255 -19.96 -3.83 -7.30
CA ARG A 255 -19.97 -3.78 -5.82
C ARG A 255 -20.62 -5.03 -5.23
N LYS A 256 -21.74 -5.48 -5.80
CA LYS A 256 -22.43 -6.71 -5.40
C LYS A 256 -21.54 -7.94 -5.59
N ALA A 257 -20.95 -8.12 -6.78
CA ALA A 257 -20.08 -9.25 -7.08
C ALA A 257 -18.87 -9.34 -6.13
N ILE A 258 -18.26 -8.19 -5.77
CA ILE A 258 -17.19 -8.15 -4.78
C ILE A 258 -17.70 -8.56 -3.39
N GLY A 259 -18.87 -8.06 -2.98
CA GLY A 259 -19.49 -8.42 -1.71
C GLY A 259 -19.80 -9.92 -1.61
N ASP A 260 -20.41 -10.47 -2.66
CA ASP A 260 -20.77 -11.89 -2.75
C ASP A 260 -19.52 -12.78 -2.75
N SER A 261 -18.49 -12.41 -3.51
CA SER A 261 -17.22 -13.15 -3.53
C SER A 261 -16.50 -13.12 -2.18
N LYS A 262 -16.46 -11.96 -1.52
CA LYS A 262 -15.89 -11.85 -0.16
C LYS A 262 -16.65 -12.71 0.84
N LYS A 263 -17.99 -12.70 0.79
CA LYS A 263 -18.84 -13.51 1.67
C LYS A 263 -18.60 -15.00 1.43
N ARG A 264 -18.62 -15.43 0.17
CA ARG A 264 -18.37 -16.83 -0.21
C ARG A 264 -16.99 -17.30 0.25
N CYS A 265 -15.93 -16.56 -0.06
CA CYS A 265 -14.58 -16.94 0.37
C CYS A 265 -14.39 -16.92 1.90
N TRP A 266 -15.15 -16.09 2.62
CA TRP A 266 -15.17 -16.11 4.09
C TRP A 266 -15.83 -17.39 4.63
N ILE A 267 -16.96 -17.80 4.05
CA ILE A 267 -17.63 -19.06 4.40
C ILE A 267 -16.71 -20.25 4.10
N GLU A 268 -16.10 -20.31 2.91
CA GLU A 268 -15.13 -21.35 2.53
C GLU A 268 -13.95 -21.41 3.53
N LEU A 269 -13.46 -20.26 4.01
CA LEU A 269 -12.39 -20.21 5.00
C LEU A 269 -12.82 -20.76 6.36
N ILE A 270 -14.07 -20.51 6.78
CA ILE A 270 -14.63 -21.05 8.04
C ILE A 270 -14.82 -22.56 7.92
N GLU A 271 -15.38 -23.04 6.82
CA GLU A 271 -15.60 -24.47 6.59
C GLU A 271 -14.27 -25.26 6.59
N GLU A 272 -13.19 -24.66 6.07
CA GLU A 272 -11.86 -25.25 6.11
C GLU A 272 -11.35 -25.51 7.54
N VAL A 273 -11.76 -24.72 8.53
CA VAL A 273 -11.39 -24.93 9.95
C VAL A 273 -11.89 -26.28 10.45
N ASN A 274 -13.08 -26.71 10.02
CA ASN A 274 -13.67 -27.97 10.45
C ASN A 274 -12.92 -29.18 9.86
N ASN A 275 -12.32 -29.02 8.69
CA ASN A 275 -11.60 -30.10 7.99
C ASN A 275 -10.11 -30.14 8.35
N ASP A 276 -9.46 -28.97 8.47
CA ASP A 276 -8.06 -28.81 8.84
C ASP A 276 -7.89 -27.64 9.83
N PRO A 277 -8.00 -27.93 11.15
CA PRO A 277 -7.84 -26.91 12.19
C PRO A 277 -6.50 -26.19 12.16
N TRP A 278 -5.45 -26.80 11.58
CA TRP A 278 -4.09 -26.27 11.51
C TRP A 278 -3.72 -25.75 10.10
N GLY A 279 -4.71 -25.69 9.21
CA GLY A 279 -4.56 -25.37 7.80
C GLY A 279 -4.40 -23.88 7.49
N ARG A 280 -4.98 -23.45 6.36
CA ARG A 280 -4.92 -22.04 5.93
C ARG A 280 -5.53 -21.07 6.95
N PRO A 281 -6.68 -21.33 7.60
CA PRO A 281 -7.26 -20.39 8.55
C PRO A 281 -6.34 -20.11 9.74
N TYR A 282 -5.76 -21.15 10.33
CA TYR A 282 -4.78 -21.04 11.41
C TYR A 282 -3.56 -20.20 10.98
N LYS A 283 -2.97 -20.50 9.81
CA LYS A 283 -1.84 -19.74 9.27
C LYS A 283 -2.17 -18.27 9.06
N VAL A 284 -3.38 -17.94 8.60
CA VAL A 284 -3.84 -16.54 8.44
C VAL A 284 -3.86 -15.84 9.79
N VAL A 285 -4.41 -16.46 10.83
CA VAL A 285 -4.44 -15.89 12.19
C VAL A 285 -3.03 -15.75 12.75
N MET A 286 -2.22 -16.81 12.72
CA MET A 286 -0.86 -16.80 13.25
C MET A 286 0.05 -15.80 12.53
N SER A 287 -0.12 -15.60 11.21
CA SER A 287 0.62 -14.56 10.49
C SER A 287 0.36 -13.15 11.02
N LYS A 288 -0.83 -12.89 11.56
CA LYS A 288 -1.17 -11.61 12.21
C LYS A 288 -0.64 -11.54 13.65
N LEU A 289 -0.52 -12.68 14.31
CA LEU A 289 -0.01 -12.78 15.69
C LEU A 289 1.53 -12.87 15.75
N ASN A 290 2.21 -13.20 14.64
CA ASN A 290 3.67 -13.32 14.56
C ASN A 290 4.46 -12.03 14.84
N GLY A 291 3.80 -10.93 15.24
CA GLY A 291 4.45 -9.73 15.78
C GLY A 291 4.79 -9.84 17.28
N TYR A 292 4.28 -10.83 18.00
CA TYR A 292 4.63 -11.07 19.40
C TYR A 292 5.86 -11.97 19.49
N GLN A 293 6.93 -11.49 20.14
CA GLN A 293 8.05 -12.36 20.50
C GLN A 293 7.52 -13.47 21.40
N GLN A 294 7.71 -14.72 20.98
CA GLN A 294 7.40 -15.83 21.87
C GLN A 294 8.32 -15.76 23.08
N PRO A 295 7.77 -15.78 24.32
CA PRO A 295 8.61 -15.78 25.51
C PRO A 295 9.53 -16.99 25.46
N THR A 296 10.83 -16.73 25.44
CA THR A 296 11.86 -17.77 25.27
C THR A 296 12.34 -18.31 26.61
N CYS A 297 12.02 -17.64 27.72
CA CYS A 297 12.46 -18.10 29.04
C CYS A 297 11.49 -19.15 29.64
N PRO A 298 12.03 -20.27 30.17
CA PRO A 298 11.23 -21.38 30.68
C PRO A 298 10.26 -20.99 31.81
N ASP A 299 10.70 -20.15 32.75
CA ASP A 299 9.88 -19.77 33.92
C ASP A 299 8.64 -18.96 33.53
N GLN A 300 8.76 -18.11 32.50
CA GLN A 300 7.64 -17.32 32.00
C GLN A 300 6.67 -18.18 31.19
N LEU A 301 7.17 -19.16 30.42
CA LEU A 301 6.35 -20.17 29.76
C LEU A 301 5.55 -20.98 30.79
N GLU A 302 6.19 -21.46 31.86
CA GLU A 302 5.53 -22.24 32.91
C GLU A 302 4.41 -21.43 33.61
N ARG A 303 4.68 -20.15 33.89
CA ARG A 303 3.67 -19.24 34.45
C ARG A 303 2.48 -19.04 33.51
N ILE A 304 2.74 -18.84 32.22
CA ILE A 304 1.69 -18.66 31.21
C ILE A 304 0.84 -19.93 31.11
N VAL A 305 1.47 -21.11 31.07
CA VAL A 305 0.77 -22.40 30.99
C VAL A 305 -0.12 -22.61 32.22
N LYS A 306 0.38 -22.36 33.44
CA LYS A 306 -0.41 -22.49 34.68
C LYS A 306 -1.63 -21.55 34.72
N VAL A 307 -1.54 -20.38 34.11
CA VAL A 307 -2.65 -19.41 34.05
C VAL A 307 -3.66 -19.76 32.96
N LEU A 308 -3.19 -20.16 31.77
CA LEU A 308 -4.07 -20.47 30.64
C LEU A 308 -4.72 -21.85 30.77
N PHE A 309 -4.03 -22.79 31.39
CA PHE A 309 -4.48 -24.16 31.63
C PHE A 309 -4.35 -24.48 33.12
N PRO A 310 -5.22 -23.88 33.97
CA PRO A 310 -5.23 -24.21 35.39
C PRO A 310 -5.52 -25.70 35.57
N MET A 311 -4.81 -26.37 36.48
CA MET A 311 -5.08 -27.77 36.81
C MET A 311 -6.53 -27.86 37.29
N GLN A 312 -7.35 -28.60 36.54
CA GLN A 312 -8.69 -28.94 36.99
C GLN A 312 -8.57 -30.00 38.09
N GLU A 313 -9.43 -29.92 39.10
CA GLU A 313 -9.54 -30.99 40.09
C GLU A 313 -9.93 -32.30 39.37
N PRO A 314 -9.41 -33.45 39.82
CA PRO A 314 -9.76 -34.74 39.24
C PRO A 314 -11.28 -34.90 39.25
N PHE A 315 -11.88 -35.03 38.08
CA PHE A 315 -13.31 -35.30 37.96
C PHE A 315 -13.52 -36.78 38.30
N GLU A 316 -13.98 -37.08 39.50
CA GLU A 316 -14.37 -38.44 39.87
C GLU A 316 -15.62 -38.83 39.10
N TYR A 317 -15.47 -39.73 38.12
CA TYR A 317 -16.62 -40.38 37.49
C TYR A 317 -17.26 -41.32 38.51
N HIS A 318 -18.36 -40.90 39.12
CA HIS A 318 -19.26 -41.84 39.79
C HIS A 318 -19.93 -42.70 38.72
N VAL A 319 -19.36 -43.87 38.47
CA VAL A 319 -20.03 -44.93 37.71
C VAL A 319 -21.05 -45.54 38.67
N GLU A 320 -22.32 -45.15 38.54
CA GLU A 320 -23.41 -45.85 39.20
C GLU A 320 -23.45 -47.29 38.67
N HIS A 321 -23.02 -48.24 39.49
CA HIS A 321 -23.29 -49.64 39.25
C HIS A 321 -24.78 -49.89 39.54
N GLU A 322 -25.59 -49.92 38.48
CA GLU A 322 -26.92 -50.53 38.53
C GLU A 322 -26.76 -52.02 38.84
N GLU A 323 -26.87 -52.39 40.13
CA GLU A 323 -27.16 -53.77 40.51
C GLU A 323 -28.57 -54.11 40.03
N LYS A 324 -28.63 -54.78 38.87
CA LYS A 324 -29.83 -55.47 38.41
C LYS A 324 -30.24 -56.52 39.46
N LYS A 325 -31.43 -56.35 40.02
CA LYS A 325 -32.16 -57.41 40.72
C LYS A 325 -33.37 -57.84 39.91
#